data_AF-A0A2M8NK59-F1
#
_entry.id   AF-A0A2M8NK59-F1
#
_cell.length_a   1.000
_cell.length_b   1.000
_cell.length_c   1.000
_cell.angle_alpha   90.00
_cell.angle_beta   90.00
_cell.angle_gamma   90.00
#
_symmetry.space_group_name_H-M   'P 1'
#
loop_
_entity.id
_entity.type
_entity.pdbx_description
1 polymer ?
#
loop_
_entity_poly.entity_id
_entity_poly.type
_entity_poly.pdbx_seq_one_letter_code
_entity_poly.pdbx_strand_id
1 'polypeptide(L)'
;MTAHQRRILLVEDNKTYYNDIIDWLKREGYEVIHAPDEAAARQKLAQEHIHLLLTDLNLDDQERPVMHGTRLLQLMIDQPRFAEVSRIVVTSYPDPDIYTDLFQDYKVHRVVTRRGSYKAQLLESVRITFAEKALINFDLDYDAGCDALIPQIAADVLPNVSKHENAPPGLDAARLEPQIRDALGRLFYDANHIHIEKLNPGLAGAAVLRVDPHWQAANGWGAQCVVKIGRRDKIEVEDRNYRSYVMNMLANNVPANIGVAYSYDLGAVLYRLAENASGALLEFDRFYEQRDSNATAACIESVFRSTCRAWYDAKGEQTFVDLPKRYFDALNLSLDRLADAAASLLPDFDLDASTLTFPGGGVILNPIRWLAQHQTALRVRVFECTTHGDLTGRNMMVDPHASLEA
;
A
#
# COMPACT_ATOMS: atom_id res chain seq x y z
N MET A 1 27.17 -3.10 4.68
CA MET A 1 25.72 -3.34 4.68
C MET A 1 25.23 -3.11 6.09
N THR A 2 24.25 -2.23 6.29
CA THR A 2 23.56 -2.12 7.57
C THR A 2 22.46 -3.17 7.57
N ALA A 3 22.62 -4.21 8.40
CA ALA A 3 21.59 -5.24 8.58
C ALA A 3 20.25 -4.58 8.96
N HIS A 4 19.14 -5.15 8.49
CA HIS A 4 17.80 -4.67 8.84
C HIS A 4 17.55 -4.91 10.34
N GLN A 5 17.46 -3.83 11.13
CA GLN A 5 17.51 -3.92 12.59
C GLN A 5 16.14 -4.04 13.23
N ARG A 6 16.04 -4.88 14.28
CA ARG A 6 14.86 -5.00 15.13
C ARG A 6 14.83 -3.85 16.14
N ARG A 7 14.07 -2.80 15.81
CA ARG A 7 13.95 -1.54 16.59
C ARG A 7 12.84 -1.59 17.64
N ILE A 8 13.18 -1.28 18.90
CA ILE A 8 12.29 -1.25 20.07
C ILE A 8 12.27 0.15 20.66
N LEU A 9 11.09 0.71 20.90
CA LEU A 9 10.92 1.92 21.73
C LEU A 9 10.63 1.50 23.17
N LEU A 10 11.55 1.77 24.09
CA LEU A 10 11.37 1.60 25.52
C LEU A 10 10.92 2.92 26.16
N VAL A 11 9.78 2.89 26.84
CA VAL A 11 9.21 4.04 27.58
C VAL A 11 9.20 3.72 29.06
N GLU A 12 10.10 4.36 29.80
CA GLU A 12 10.41 4.10 31.21
C GLU A 12 11.09 5.32 31.83
N ASP A 13 10.54 5.82 32.92
CA ASP A 13 11.04 6.99 33.66
C ASP A 13 12.15 6.63 34.66
N ASN A 14 12.12 5.41 35.21
CA ASN A 14 13.09 4.98 36.20
C ASN A 14 14.44 4.60 35.57
N LYS A 15 15.46 5.42 35.89
CA LYS A 15 16.84 5.26 35.40
C LYS A 15 17.49 3.92 35.70
N THR A 16 17.19 3.30 36.83
CA THR A 16 17.75 1.99 37.16
C THR A 16 17.15 0.91 36.26
N TYR A 17 15.86 0.99 35.98
CA TYR A 17 15.18 0.00 35.16
C TYR A 17 15.53 0.12 33.67
N TYR A 18 15.53 1.32 33.08
CA TYR A 18 15.77 1.41 31.64
C TYR A 18 17.22 1.07 31.25
N ASN A 19 18.23 1.44 32.04
CA ASN A 19 19.63 1.15 31.71
C ASN A 19 19.85 -0.37 31.61
N ASP A 20 19.33 -1.10 32.60
CA ASP A 20 19.39 -2.55 32.65
C ASP A 20 18.69 -3.20 31.45
N ILE A 21 17.50 -2.72 31.06
CA ILE A 21 16.74 -3.24 29.93
C ILE A 21 17.45 -2.96 28.60
N ILE A 22 17.94 -1.72 28.41
CA ILE A 22 18.64 -1.29 27.19
C ILE A 22 19.90 -2.13 26.97
N ASP A 23 20.77 -2.23 27.96
CA ASP A 23 22.05 -2.93 27.84
C ASP A 23 21.87 -4.42 27.54
N TRP A 24 20.77 -4.97 28.04
CA TRP A 24 20.46 -6.37 27.87
C TRP A 24 19.81 -6.66 26.50
N LEU A 25 18.81 -5.88 26.08
CA LEU A 25 18.23 -6.02 24.73
C LEU A 25 19.26 -5.74 23.63
N LYS A 26 20.19 -4.79 23.83
CA LYS A 26 21.28 -4.55 22.88
C LYS A 26 22.21 -5.76 22.73
N ARG A 27 22.51 -6.46 23.83
CA ARG A 27 23.30 -7.72 23.79
C ARG A 27 22.62 -8.83 23.01
N GLU A 28 21.29 -8.79 22.94
CA GLU A 28 20.46 -9.71 22.17
C GLU A 28 20.24 -9.25 20.70
N GLY A 29 20.92 -8.18 20.28
CA GLY A 29 20.90 -7.71 18.89
C GLY A 29 19.76 -6.76 18.53
N TYR A 30 19.02 -6.25 19.52
CA TYR A 30 17.97 -5.26 19.29
C TYR A 30 18.52 -3.82 19.29
N GLU A 31 17.98 -2.97 18.42
CA GLU A 31 18.19 -1.52 18.51
C GLU A 31 17.15 -0.95 19.49
N VAL A 32 17.62 -0.36 20.58
CA VAL A 32 16.73 0.18 21.63
C VAL A 32 16.78 1.70 21.64
N ILE A 33 15.64 2.30 21.38
CA ILE A 33 15.38 3.74 21.49
C ILE A 33 14.67 3.97 22.81
N HIS A 34 15.15 4.89 23.64
CA HIS A 34 14.58 5.18 24.94
C HIS A 34 13.82 6.50 24.94
N ALA A 35 12.71 6.53 25.66
CA ALA A 35 11.97 7.71 26.03
C ALA A 35 11.67 7.69 27.54
N PRO A 36 12.01 8.75 28.30
CA PRO A 36 11.75 8.79 29.74
C PRO A 36 10.28 9.02 30.08
N ASP A 37 9.48 9.54 29.16
CA ASP A 37 8.10 9.96 29.40
C ASP A 37 7.24 9.86 28.13
N GLU A 38 5.95 10.15 28.28
CA GLU A 38 4.95 10.13 27.20
C GLU A 38 5.29 11.12 26.07
N ALA A 39 5.76 12.33 26.41
CA ALA A 39 6.03 13.38 25.43
C ALA A 39 7.24 13.02 24.55
N ALA A 40 8.31 12.53 25.16
CA ALA A 40 9.48 12.02 24.47
C ALA A 40 9.12 10.79 23.61
N ALA A 41 8.26 9.89 24.11
CA ALA A 41 7.82 8.72 23.35
C ALA A 41 7.04 9.13 22.09
N ARG A 42 6.14 10.11 22.20
CA ARG A 42 5.40 10.68 21.06
C ARG A 42 6.35 11.29 20.03
N GLN A 43 7.35 12.04 20.48
CA GLN A 43 8.36 12.61 19.58
C GLN A 43 9.13 11.49 18.85
N LYS A 44 9.54 10.43 19.56
CA LYS A 44 10.25 9.29 18.96
C LYS A 44 9.37 8.54 17.96
N LEU A 45 8.11 8.24 18.28
CA LEU A 45 7.18 7.61 17.32
C LEU A 45 6.95 8.47 16.06
N ALA A 46 7.04 9.79 16.18
CA ALA A 46 6.91 10.68 15.04
C ALA A 46 8.16 10.74 14.14
N GLN A 47 9.35 10.40 14.68
CA GLN A 47 10.65 10.59 14.02
C GLN A 47 11.29 9.25 13.61
N GLU A 48 11.09 8.21 14.39
CA GLU A 48 11.75 6.91 14.27
C GLU A 48 10.79 5.84 13.75
N HIS A 49 11.35 4.92 12.97
CA HIS A 49 10.67 3.67 12.61
C HIS A 49 10.81 2.66 13.76
N ILE A 50 9.71 2.15 14.30
CA ILE A 50 9.68 1.25 15.48
C ILE A 50 8.88 -0.01 15.15
N HIS A 51 9.34 -1.18 15.59
CA HIS A 51 8.61 -2.44 15.42
C HIS A 51 7.86 -2.87 16.68
N LEU A 52 8.41 -2.50 17.85
CA LEU A 52 7.88 -2.88 19.14
C LEU A 52 7.93 -1.70 20.12
N LEU A 53 6.77 -1.35 20.69
CA LEU A 53 6.67 -0.51 21.88
C LEU A 53 6.76 -1.38 23.13
N LEU A 54 7.65 -0.99 24.04
CA LEU A 54 7.77 -1.51 25.38
C LEU A 54 7.52 -0.37 26.36
N THR A 55 6.39 -0.34 27.08
CA THR A 55 6.00 0.81 27.91
C THR A 55 5.62 0.41 29.33
N ASP A 56 5.99 1.24 30.32
CA ASP A 56 5.30 1.26 31.60
C ASP A 56 3.92 1.92 31.45
N LEU A 57 2.99 1.55 32.33
CA LEU A 57 1.72 2.24 32.52
C LEU A 57 1.89 3.52 33.35
N ASN A 58 2.79 3.47 34.35
CA ASN A 58 3.05 4.57 35.26
C ASN A 58 4.37 5.23 34.88
N LEU A 59 4.30 6.30 34.10
CA LEU A 59 5.47 7.07 33.65
C LEU A 59 5.69 8.35 34.48
N ASP A 60 4.87 8.55 35.52
CA ASP A 60 5.03 9.62 36.51
C ASP A 60 4.53 9.11 37.87
N ASP A 61 5.41 9.14 38.87
CA ASP A 61 5.09 8.74 40.24
C ASP A 61 4.12 9.72 40.96
N GLN A 62 3.94 10.93 40.43
CA GLN A 62 3.22 12.03 41.08
C GLN A 62 1.73 12.14 40.70
N GLU A 63 1.30 11.65 39.53
CA GLU A 63 -0.07 11.80 39.02
C GLU A 63 -0.83 10.47 38.92
N ARG A 64 -1.33 9.97 40.06
CA ARG A 64 -1.94 8.63 40.15
C ARG A 64 -3.36 8.40 39.61
N PRO A 65 -4.16 9.34 39.08
CA PRO A 65 -5.42 8.95 38.44
C PRO A 65 -5.28 8.66 36.94
N VAL A 66 -4.18 9.04 36.27
CA VAL A 66 -4.05 8.82 34.83
C VAL A 66 -2.79 8.04 34.49
N MET A 67 -2.97 6.80 34.01
CA MET A 67 -1.87 5.99 33.49
C MET A 67 -1.38 6.57 32.16
N HIS A 68 -0.29 7.33 32.19
CA HIS A 68 0.33 7.92 30.99
C HIS A 68 0.62 6.89 29.88
N GLY A 69 0.98 5.66 30.26
CA GLY A 69 1.18 4.58 29.30
C GLY A 69 -0.07 4.24 28.48
N THR A 70 -1.29 4.33 29.07
CA THR A 70 -2.52 4.06 28.30
C THR A 70 -2.83 5.17 27.31
N ARG A 71 -2.45 6.43 27.57
CA ARG A 71 -2.56 7.52 26.59
C ARG A 71 -1.66 7.29 25.37
N LEU A 72 -0.48 6.71 25.58
CA LEU A 72 0.40 6.31 24.50
C LEU A 72 -0.19 5.14 23.70
N LEU A 73 -0.76 4.14 24.37
CA LEU A 73 -1.45 3.04 23.71
C LEU A 73 -2.67 3.51 22.91
N GLN A 74 -3.47 4.45 23.46
CA GLN A 74 -4.61 5.05 22.76
C GLN A 74 -4.17 5.77 21.49
N LEU A 75 -3.08 6.55 21.54
CA LEU A 75 -2.50 7.18 20.35
C LEU A 75 -2.21 6.16 19.24
N MET A 76 -1.69 4.98 19.61
CA MET A 76 -1.38 3.91 18.66
C MET A 76 -2.62 3.21 18.09
N ILE A 77 -3.75 3.28 18.79
CA ILE A 77 -5.03 2.81 18.27
C ILE A 77 -5.64 3.84 17.31
N ASP A 78 -5.56 5.11 17.67
CA ASP A 78 -6.19 6.20 16.91
C ASP A 78 -5.47 6.50 15.58
N GLN A 79 -4.20 6.11 15.44
CA GLN A 79 -3.41 6.37 14.25
C GLN A 79 -3.10 5.08 13.46
N PRO A 80 -3.68 4.90 12.25
CA PRO A 80 -3.46 3.72 11.42
C PRO A 80 -1.98 3.40 11.13
N ARG A 81 -1.12 4.42 11.08
CA ARG A 81 0.32 4.24 10.86
C ARG A 81 1.02 3.40 11.93
N PHE A 82 0.45 3.29 13.14
CA PHE A 82 0.99 2.48 14.24
C PHE A 82 0.31 1.11 14.36
N ALA A 83 -0.51 0.72 13.37
CA ALA A 83 -1.23 -0.55 13.40
C ALA A 83 -0.28 -1.76 13.43
N GLU A 84 0.88 -1.67 12.76
CA GLU A 84 1.86 -2.76 12.65
C GLU A 84 2.86 -2.81 13.82
N VAL A 85 2.81 -1.82 14.72
CA VAL A 85 3.73 -1.75 15.87
C VAL A 85 3.21 -2.65 16.97
N SER A 86 4.00 -3.66 17.30
CA SER A 86 3.74 -4.57 18.40
C SER A 86 3.85 -3.85 19.74
N ARG A 87 3.15 -4.35 20.77
CA ARG A 87 2.98 -3.64 22.05
C ARG A 87 3.14 -4.60 23.21
N ILE A 88 4.09 -4.31 24.10
CA ILE A 88 4.30 -5.00 25.37
C ILE A 88 4.25 -3.98 26.50
N VAL A 89 3.48 -4.29 27.53
CA VAL A 89 3.43 -3.48 28.75
C VAL A 89 4.31 -4.10 29.82
N VAL A 90 5.11 -3.29 30.52
CA VAL A 90 5.91 -3.72 31.67
C VAL A 90 5.47 -2.92 32.89
N THR A 91 4.86 -3.53 33.89
CA THR A 91 4.29 -2.80 35.03
C THR A 91 4.63 -3.46 36.37
N SER A 92 4.76 -2.66 37.43
CA SER A 92 4.86 -3.16 38.80
C SER A 92 3.49 -3.43 39.43
N TYR A 93 2.42 -2.88 38.85
CA TYR A 93 1.06 -2.88 39.39
C TYR A 93 0.15 -3.70 38.48
N PRO A 94 0.00 -5.01 38.75
CA PRO A 94 -0.96 -5.84 38.04
C PRO A 94 -2.35 -5.55 38.62
N ASP A 95 -3.07 -4.60 38.05
CA ASP A 95 -4.51 -4.47 38.29
C ASP A 95 -5.25 -5.45 37.36
N PRO A 96 -5.95 -6.47 37.92
CA PRO A 96 -6.71 -7.43 37.14
C PRO A 96 -7.68 -6.79 36.13
N ASP A 97 -8.31 -5.69 36.51
CA ASP A 97 -9.36 -5.06 35.70
C ASP A 97 -8.76 -4.38 34.46
N ILE A 98 -7.56 -3.79 34.60
CA ILE A 98 -6.85 -3.11 33.52
C ILE A 98 -6.37 -4.10 32.44
N TYR A 99 -6.09 -5.37 32.78
CA TYR A 99 -5.63 -6.33 31.77
C TYR A 99 -6.63 -6.53 30.64
N THR A 100 -7.93 -6.55 30.96
CA THR A 100 -8.97 -6.73 29.94
C THR A 100 -8.89 -5.63 28.90
N ASP A 101 -8.83 -4.38 29.35
CA ASP A 101 -8.70 -3.20 28.51
C ASP A 101 -7.40 -3.23 27.69
N LEU A 102 -6.27 -3.62 28.32
CA LEU A 102 -4.97 -3.74 27.64
C LEU A 102 -5.02 -4.69 26.44
N PHE A 103 -5.63 -5.87 26.60
CA PHE A 103 -5.70 -6.85 25.52
C PHE A 103 -6.79 -6.52 24.49
N GLN A 104 -7.97 -6.07 24.93
CA GLN A 104 -9.13 -5.85 24.05
C GLN A 104 -9.07 -4.50 23.33
N ASP A 105 -8.89 -3.42 24.09
CA ASP A 105 -9.01 -2.05 23.56
C ASP A 105 -7.67 -1.55 23.01
N TYR A 106 -6.58 -1.83 23.74
CA TYR A 106 -5.24 -1.33 23.38
C TYR A 106 -4.42 -2.30 22.53
N LYS A 107 -4.92 -3.52 22.30
CA LYS A 107 -4.27 -4.57 21.50
C LYS A 107 -2.84 -4.86 21.97
N VAL A 108 -2.63 -4.84 23.29
CA VAL A 108 -1.36 -5.25 23.89
C VAL A 108 -1.17 -6.74 23.67
N HIS A 109 0.04 -7.15 23.30
CA HIS A 109 0.33 -8.55 22.95
C HIS A 109 0.76 -9.37 24.17
N ARG A 110 1.47 -8.72 25.10
CA ARG A 110 1.97 -9.31 26.33
C ARG A 110 2.01 -8.25 27.42
N VAL A 111 1.79 -8.66 28.66
CA VAL A 111 2.08 -7.84 29.83
C VAL A 111 3.06 -8.58 30.74
N VAL A 112 4.12 -7.89 31.16
CA VAL A 112 5.17 -8.43 32.00
C VAL A 112 5.16 -7.69 33.33
N THR A 113 4.96 -8.41 34.42
CA THR A 113 4.95 -7.82 35.76
C THR A 113 6.38 -7.76 36.32
N ARG A 114 6.79 -6.62 36.88
CA ARG A 114 8.12 -6.42 37.51
C ARG A 114 8.24 -7.14 38.86
N ARG A 115 8.23 -8.46 38.82
CA ARG A 115 8.47 -9.35 39.97
C ARG A 115 9.69 -10.25 39.68
N GLY A 116 10.19 -10.96 40.68
CA GLY A 116 11.41 -11.78 40.55
C GLY A 116 11.45 -12.56 39.23
N SER A 117 12.61 -12.51 38.54
CA SER A 117 12.84 -13.06 37.19
C SER A 117 12.14 -12.37 35.99
N TYR A 118 11.53 -11.18 36.15
CA TYR A 118 10.84 -10.49 35.05
C TYR A 118 11.71 -10.25 33.81
N LYS A 119 13.04 -10.09 33.97
CA LYS A 119 13.96 -9.92 32.84
C LYS A 119 13.86 -11.12 31.88
N ALA A 120 13.96 -12.35 32.37
CA ALA A 120 13.84 -13.52 31.49
C ALA A 120 12.47 -13.59 30.80
N GLN A 121 11.40 -13.27 31.52
CA GLN A 121 10.03 -13.25 30.98
C GLN A 121 9.84 -12.16 29.92
N LEU A 122 10.44 -10.99 30.13
CA LEU A 122 10.44 -9.90 29.17
C LEU A 122 11.13 -10.31 27.87
N LEU A 123 12.24 -11.05 27.95
CA LEU A 123 12.99 -11.44 26.75
C LEU A 123 12.16 -12.35 25.90
N GLU A 124 11.57 -13.33 26.57
CA GLU A 124 10.75 -14.33 25.92
C GLU A 124 9.52 -13.66 25.31
N SER A 125 8.92 -12.70 26.01
CA SER A 125 7.82 -11.90 25.48
C SER A 125 8.23 -11.12 24.23
N VAL A 126 9.40 -10.48 24.24
CA VAL A 126 9.97 -9.75 23.08
C VAL A 126 10.22 -10.71 21.91
N ARG A 127 10.93 -11.81 22.14
CA ARG A 127 11.26 -12.83 21.12
C ARG A 127 10.00 -13.42 20.49
N ILE A 128 9.05 -13.87 21.31
CA ILE A 128 7.79 -14.43 20.83
C ILE A 128 7.00 -13.37 20.05
N THR A 129 6.97 -12.12 20.52
CA THR A 129 6.23 -11.05 19.84
C THR A 129 6.84 -10.73 18.47
N PHE A 130 8.16 -10.68 18.34
CA PHE A 130 8.80 -10.57 17.03
C PHE A 130 8.48 -11.78 16.13
N ALA A 131 8.52 -13.00 16.67
CA ALA A 131 8.27 -14.22 15.90
C ALA A 131 6.80 -14.40 15.48
N GLU A 132 5.84 -14.04 16.32
CA GLU A 132 4.41 -14.31 16.09
C GLU A 132 3.62 -13.12 15.55
N LYS A 133 4.09 -11.89 15.80
CA LYS A 133 3.29 -10.67 15.58
C LYS A 133 3.93 -9.69 14.63
N ALA A 134 5.25 -9.48 14.74
CA ALA A 134 5.94 -8.65 13.77
C ALA A 134 5.92 -9.31 12.38
N LEU A 135 6.16 -10.63 12.28
CA LEU A 135 6.13 -11.39 11.02
C LEU A 135 6.92 -10.70 9.89
N ILE A 136 8.11 -10.21 10.22
CA ILE A 136 9.07 -9.61 9.28
C ILE A 136 10.29 -10.52 9.22
N ASN A 137 10.71 -10.89 8.02
CA ASN A 137 12.00 -11.51 7.80
C ASN A 137 13.11 -10.44 7.84
N PHE A 138 13.68 -10.24 9.04
CA PHE A 138 14.80 -9.31 9.24
C PHE A 138 16.11 -9.80 8.64
N ASP A 139 16.17 -11.07 8.29
CA ASP A 139 17.34 -11.76 7.76
C ASP A 139 17.21 -11.99 6.24
N LEU A 140 16.22 -11.35 5.59
CA LEU A 140 16.00 -11.42 4.15
C LEU A 140 17.19 -10.81 3.41
N ASP A 141 17.88 -11.63 2.62
CA ASP A 141 19.02 -11.19 1.83
C ASP A 141 18.59 -10.66 0.44
N TYR A 142 19.45 -9.86 -0.16
CA TYR A 142 19.22 -9.24 -1.47
C TYR A 142 20.37 -9.62 -2.39
N ASP A 143 20.04 -10.06 -3.60
CA ASP A 143 21.05 -10.40 -4.60
C ASP A 143 22.01 -9.22 -4.87
N ALA A 144 23.22 -9.54 -5.34
CA ALA A 144 24.29 -8.55 -5.47
C ALA A 144 23.85 -7.29 -6.24
N GLY A 145 23.90 -6.14 -5.56
CA GLY A 145 23.52 -4.83 -6.12
C GLY A 145 22.04 -4.45 -5.94
N CYS A 146 21.17 -5.40 -5.59
CA CYS A 146 19.75 -5.14 -5.34
C CYS A 146 19.52 -4.26 -4.11
N ASP A 147 20.33 -4.44 -3.06
CA ASP A 147 20.25 -3.63 -1.83
C ASP A 147 20.39 -2.12 -2.09
N ALA A 148 21.19 -1.76 -3.10
CA ALA A 148 21.42 -0.37 -3.50
C ALA A 148 20.22 0.27 -4.23
N LEU A 149 19.20 -0.52 -4.58
CA LEU A 149 17.94 -0.02 -5.13
C LEU A 149 17.00 0.50 -4.04
N ILE A 150 17.11 0.03 -2.79
CA ILE A 150 16.22 0.44 -1.70
C ILE A 150 16.21 1.96 -1.46
N PRO A 151 17.37 2.66 -1.39
CA PRO A 151 17.39 4.13 -1.30
C PRO A 151 16.76 4.83 -2.52
N GLN A 152 16.89 4.24 -3.71
CA GLN A 152 16.29 4.80 -4.93
C GLN A 152 14.77 4.67 -4.91
N ILE A 153 14.27 3.51 -4.50
CA ILE A 153 12.83 3.25 -4.30
C ILE A 153 12.27 4.23 -3.27
N ALA A 154 12.97 4.47 -2.16
CA ALA A 154 12.59 5.45 -1.16
C ALA A 154 12.50 6.86 -1.74
N ALA A 155 13.48 7.26 -2.55
CA ALA A 155 13.49 8.55 -3.22
C ALA A 155 12.35 8.69 -4.25
N ASP A 156 11.97 7.62 -4.94
CA ASP A 156 10.87 7.65 -5.91
C ASP A 156 9.50 7.87 -5.25
N VAL A 157 9.25 7.24 -4.10
CA VAL A 157 7.95 7.34 -3.41
C VAL A 157 7.85 8.59 -2.53
N LEU A 158 8.97 9.12 -2.03
CA LEU A 158 9.01 10.26 -1.11
C LEU A 158 8.18 11.48 -1.57
N PRO A 159 8.24 11.96 -2.82
CA PRO A 159 7.48 13.13 -3.25
C PRO A 159 5.97 12.99 -3.05
N ASN A 160 5.45 11.76 -3.10
CA ASN A 160 4.02 11.51 -2.93
C ASN A 160 3.64 11.33 -1.47
N VAL A 161 4.50 10.65 -0.70
CA VAL A 161 4.30 10.46 0.74
C VAL A 161 4.39 11.80 1.49
N SER A 162 5.39 12.62 1.18
CA SER A 162 5.66 13.90 1.87
C SER A 162 4.64 15.01 1.58
N LYS A 163 3.93 14.96 0.45
CA LYS A 163 2.87 15.92 0.10
C LYS A 163 1.51 15.62 0.73
N HIS A 164 1.39 14.52 1.46
CA HIS A 164 0.14 14.17 2.10
C HIS A 164 -0.14 15.05 3.32
N GLU A 165 -1.41 15.40 3.57
CA GLU A 165 -1.82 16.25 4.70
C GLU A 165 -1.39 15.68 6.06
N ASN A 166 -1.28 14.35 6.16
CA ASN A 166 -0.85 13.65 7.37
C ASN A 166 0.62 13.19 7.31
N ALA A 167 1.43 13.72 6.39
CA ALA A 167 2.84 13.36 6.28
C ALA A 167 3.60 13.78 7.55
N PRO A 168 4.50 12.93 8.08
CA PRO A 168 5.33 13.31 9.21
C PRO A 168 6.21 14.52 8.84
N PRO A 169 6.37 15.51 9.74
CA PRO A 169 7.30 16.60 9.50
C PRO A 169 8.72 16.05 9.36
N GLY A 170 9.47 16.60 8.39
CA GLY A 170 10.84 16.19 8.11
C GLY A 170 10.97 14.73 7.63
N LEU A 171 9.97 14.19 6.93
CA LEU A 171 10.09 12.90 6.26
C LEU A 171 11.10 13.01 5.11
N ASP A 172 12.04 12.07 5.04
CA ASP A 172 13.04 11.95 3.98
C ASP A 172 13.15 10.50 3.49
N ALA A 173 13.99 10.25 2.48
CA ALA A 173 14.16 8.92 1.91
C ALA A 173 14.78 7.94 2.92
N ALA A 174 15.73 8.38 3.75
CA ALA A 174 16.39 7.54 4.74
C ALA A 174 15.40 6.97 5.78
N ARG A 175 14.34 7.72 6.09
CA ARG A 175 13.24 7.27 6.97
C ARG A 175 12.28 6.28 6.31
N LEU A 176 12.24 6.24 4.97
CA LEU A 176 11.41 5.32 4.20
C LEU A 176 12.13 4.01 3.87
N GLU A 177 13.47 4.00 3.80
CA GLU A 177 14.25 2.79 3.51
C GLU A 177 13.94 1.62 4.45
N PRO A 178 13.90 1.76 5.79
CA PRO A 178 13.53 0.67 6.68
C PRO A 178 12.11 0.16 6.42
N GLN A 179 11.18 1.06 6.09
CA GLN A 179 9.78 0.71 5.83
C GLN A 179 9.62 -0.11 4.54
N ILE A 180 10.45 0.15 3.53
CA ILE A 180 10.51 -0.67 2.31
C ILE A 180 11.01 -2.08 2.65
N ARG A 181 12.06 -2.18 3.47
CA ARG A 181 12.60 -3.47 3.92
C ARG A 181 11.58 -4.25 4.75
N ASP A 182 10.86 -3.61 5.66
CA ASP A 182 9.75 -4.22 6.39
C ASP A 182 8.70 -4.79 5.44
N ALA A 183 8.28 -3.99 4.45
CA ALA A 183 7.24 -4.39 3.52
C ALA A 183 7.67 -5.62 2.70
N LEU A 184 8.91 -5.63 2.18
CA LEU A 184 9.46 -6.78 1.47
C LEU A 184 9.66 -7.99 2.40
N GLY A 185 10.20 -7.79 3.60
CA GLY A 185 10.39 -8.84 4.61
C GLY A 185 9.09 -9.46 5.10
N ARG A 186 7.96 -8.74 5.03
CA ARG A 186 6.61 -9.27 5.29
C ARG A 186 6.05 -10.04 4.10
N LEU A 187 6.18 -9.49 2.88
CA LEU A 187 5.69 -10.15 1.66
C LEU A 187 6.46 -11.45 1.35
N PHE A 188 7.74 -11.49 1.69
CA PHE A 188 8.65 -12.62 1.43
C PHE A 188 9.18 -13.22 2.74
N TYR A 189 8.30 -13.40 3.73
CA TYR A 189 8.67 -13.84 5.07
C TYR A 189 9.49 -15.14 5.10
N ASP A 190 9.13 -16.13 4.27
CA ASP A 190 9.81 -17.44 4.20
C ASP A 190 10.90 -17.53 3.11
N ALA A 191 11.27 -16.41 2.47
CA ALA A 191 12.33 -16.38 1.47
C ALA A 191 13.72 -16.24 2.11
N ASN A 192 14.72 -16.88 1.52
CA ASN A 192 16.12 -16.71 1.94
C ASN A 192 16.71 -15.42 1.38
N HIS A 193 16.47 -15.19 0.09
CA HIS A 193 16.88 -13.97 -0.62
C HIS A 193 15.88 -13.64 -1.71
N ILE A 194 15.91 -12.39 -2.17
CA ILE A 194 15.17 -11.91 -3.34
C ILE A 194 16.11 -11.21 -4.31
N HIS A 195 15.85 -11.41 -5.60
CA HIS A 195 16.33 -10.53 -6.66
C HIS A 195 15.26 -9.49 -6.95
N ILE A 196 15.62 -8.21 -6.99
CA ILE A 196 14.68 -7.12 -7.29
C ILE A 196 15.17 -6.26 -8.44
N GLU A 197 14.24 -5.88 -9.30
CA GLU A 197 14.47 -4.94 -10.37
C GLU A 197 13.36 -3.89 -10.40
N LYS A 198 13.76 -2.63 -10.58
CA LYS A 198 12.79 -1.54 -10.73
C LYS A 198 12.16 -1.61 -12.13
N LEU A 199 10.84 -1.74 -12.18
CA LEU A 199 10.06 -1.55 -13.39
C LEU A 199 9.85 -0.05 -13.62
N ASN A 200 9.60 0.34 -14.87
CA ASN A 200 9.37 1.75 -15.21
C ASN A 200 8.33 2.36 -14.26
N PRO A 201 8.60 3.56 -13.69
CA PRO A 201 7.74 4.13 -12.67
C PRO A 201 6.32 4.30 -13.19
N GLY A 202 5.35 3.75 -12.45
CA GLY A 202 3.94 4.02 -12.71
C GLY A 202 3.63 5.50 -12.51
N LEU A 203 2.66 6.02 -13.27
CA LEU A 203 2.25 7.44 -13.25
C LEU A 203 1.75 7.93 -11.86
N ALA A 204 1.48 7.01 -10.92
CA ALA A 204 0.81 7.27 -9.65
C ALA A 204 1.75 7.53 -8.45
N GLY A 205 3.06 7.69 -8.69
CA GLY A 205 3.95 8.04 -7.59
C GLY A 205 4.27 6.89 -6.62
N ALA A 206 4.10 5.66 -7.10
CA ALA A 206 4.50 4.43 -6.46
C ALA A 206 5.71 3.84 -7.20
N ALA A 207 6.54 3.09 -6.48
CA ALA A 207 7.57 2.27 -7.08
C ALA A 207 6.97 0.91 -7.45
N VAL A 208 7.33 0.39 -8.61
CA VAL A 208 6.91 -0.92 -9.09
C VAL A 208 8.17 -1.76 -9.31
N LEU A 209 8.19 -2.94 -8.72
CA LEU A 209 9.35 -3.83 -8.70
C LEU A 209 8.96 -5.17 -9.31
N ARG A 210 9.85 -5.73 -10.11
CA ARG A 210 9.87 -7.15 -10.43
C ARG A 210 10.68 -7.83 -9.34
N VAL A 211 10.16 -8.93 -8.79
CA VAL A 211 10.81 -9.67 -7.70
C VAL A 211 10.83 -11.15 -8.02
N ASP A 212 12.01 -11.74 -7.94
CA ASP A 212 12.23 -13.18 -8.04
C ASP A 212 12.61 -13.71 -6.65
N PRO A 213 11.73 -14.46 -5.96
CA PRO A 213 12.02 -14.96 -4.62
C PRO A 213 12.66 -16.33 -4.62
N HIS A 214 13.63 -16.56 -3.74
CA HIS A 214 14.19 -17.89 -3.47
C HIS A 214 13.70 -18.42 -2.12
N TRP A 215 12.89 -19.47 -2.14
CA TRP A 215 12.20 -19.98 -0.95
C TRP A 215 13.03 -21.00 -0.17
N GLN A 216 13.01 -20.90 1.17
CA GLN A 216 13.74 -21.82 2.03
C GLN A 216 13.23 -23.26 1.93
N ALA A 217 11.90 -23.43 2.04
CA ALA A 217 11.29 -24.76 2.09
C ALA A 217 11.42 -25.55 0.78
N ALA A 218 11.38 -24.86 -0.36
CA ALA A 218 11.51 -25.46 -1.67
C ALA A 218 12.97 -25.60 -2.13
N ASN A 219 13.91 -24.94 -1.45
CA ASN A 219 15.31 -24.79 -1.86
C ASN A 219 15.44 -24.44 -3.36
N GLY A 220 14.69 -23.43 -3.79
CA GLY A 220 14.64 -23.02 -5.18
C GLY A 220 13.88 -21.72 -5.43
N TRP A 221 13.98 -21.26 -6.67
CA TRP A 221 13.30 -20.08 -7.17
C TRP A 221 11.78 -20.29 -7.25
N GLY A 222 11.03 -19.31 -6.75
CA GLY A 222 9.60 -19.22 -6.92
C GLY A 222 9.21 -18.56 -8.23
N ALA A 223 7.90 -18.51 -8.48
CA ALA A 223 7.33 -17.76 -9.58
C ALA A 223 7.65 -16.26 -9.44
N GLN A 224 7.91 -15.61 -10.58
CA GLN A 224 8.16 -14.18 -10.63
C GLN A 224 6.91 -13.40 -10.21
N CYS A 225 7.12 -12.31 -9.49
CA CYS A 225 6.05 -11.47 -8.99
C CYS A 225 6.35 -9.99 -9.18
N VAL A 226 5.30 -9.17 -9.05
CA VAL A 226 5.39 -7.72 -9.10
C VAL A 226 4.99 -7.16 -7.75
N VAL A 227 5.83 -6.27 -7.19
CA VAL A 227 5.53 -5.56 -5.95
C VAL A 227 5.34 -4.08 -6.26
N LYS A 228 4.19 -3.54 -5.87
CA LYS A 228 3.91 -2.11 -5.93
C LYS A 228 4.02 -1.52 -4.53
N ILE A 229 4.93 -0.58 -4.33
CA ILE A 229 5.18 0.10 -3.06
C ILE A 229 4.79 1.57 -3.19
N GLY A 230 3.96 2.06 -2.27
CA GLY A 230 3.53 3.45 -2.28
C GLY A 230 2.98 3.88 -0.92
N ARG A 231 2.28 5.01 -0.90
CA ARG A 231 1.62 5.50 0.32
C ARG A 231 0.68 4.46 0.91
N ARG A 232 0.73 4.30 2.23
CA ARG A 232 -0.10 3.35 2.99
C ARG A 232 -1.58 3.47 2.64
N ASP A 233 -2.14 4.67 2.73
CA ASP A 233 -3.57 4.91 2.50
C ASP A 233 -4.03 4.55 1.08
N LYS A 234 -3.19 4.82 0.07
CA LYS A 234 -3.46 4.46 -1.32
C LYS A 234 -3.45 2.95 -1.52
N ILE A 235 -2.48 2.26 -0.92
CA ILE A 235 -2.40 0.80 -0.96
C ILE A 235 -3.56 0.15 -0.21
N GLU A 236 -3.97 0.68 0.95
CA GLU A 236 -5.16 0.20 1.67
C GLU A 236 -6.44 0.34 0.82
N VAL A 237 -6.61 1.46 0.13
CA VAL A 237 -7.74 1.67 -0.79
C VAL A 237 -7.68 0.66 -1.95
N GLU A 238 -6.51 0.42 -2.51
CA GLU A 238 -6.30 -0.53 -3.61
C GLU A 238 -6.59 -1.98 -3.20
N ASP A 239 -6.06 -2.44 -2.07
CA ASP A 239 -6.34 -3.78 -1.52
C ASP A 239 -7.82 -3.96 -1.20
N ARG A 240 -8.46 -2.97 -0.56
CA ARG A 240 -9.90 -3.00 -0.30
C ARG A 240 -10.71 -3.09 -1.60
N ASN A 241 -10.40 -2.26 -2.60
CA ASN A 241 -11.09 -2.29 -3.88
C ASN A 241 -10.88 -3.63 -4.60
N TYR A 242 -9.67 -4.19 -4.54
CA TYR A 242 -9.38 -5.51 -5.10
C TYR A 242 -10.25 -6.59 -4.45
N ARG A 243 -10.30 -6.66 -3.11
CA ARG A 243 -11.11 -7.65 -2.38
C ARG A 243 -12.61 -7.49 -2.63
N SER A 244 -13.09 -6.26 -2.70
CA SER A 244 -14.53 -5.97 -2.88
C SER A 244 -15.02 -6.17 -4.31
N TYR A 245 -14.19 -5.89 -5.31
CA TYR A 245 -14.66 -5.78 -6.71
C TYR A 245 -13.94 -6.68 -7.71
N VAL A 246 -12.72 -7.14 -7.40
CA VAL A 246 -11.87 -7.88 -8.35
C VAL A 246 -11.75 -9.35 -8.00
N MET A 247 -11.38 -9.67 -6.75
CA MET A 247 -10.96 -11.01 -6.32
C MET A 247 -11.94 -12.14 -6.70
N ASN A 248 -13.25 -11.90 -6.55
CA ASN A 248 -14.29 -12.89 -6.82
C ASN A 248 -14.70 -12.98 -8.30
N MET A 249 -14.12 -12.13 -9.16
CA MET A 249 -14.46 -11.98 -10.58
C MET A 249 -13.32 -12.43 -11.49
N LEU A 250 -12.13 -12.72 -10.94
CA LEU A 250 -10.98 -13.15 -11.72
C LEU A 250 -11.17 -14.57 -12.27
N ALA A 251 -10.96 -14.72 -13.57
CA ALA A 251 -10.83 -16.04 -14.21
C ALA A 251 -9.48 -16.69 -13.86
N ASN A 252 -9.36 -17.99 -14.13
CA ASN A 252 -8.07 -18.69 -14.07
C ASN A 252 -7.07 -18.00 -15.01
N ASN A 253 -5.81 -17.83 -14.58
CA ASN A 253 -4.70 -17.20 -15.32
C ASN A 253 -4.73 -15.67 -15.48
N VAL A 254 -5.44 -14.93 -14.61
CA VAL A 254 -5.34 -13.46 -14.55
C VAL A 254 -4.39 -13.06 -13.40
N PRO A 255 -3.61 -11.96 -13.53
CA PRO A 255 -2.82 -11.46 -12.41
C PRO A 255 -3.69 -11.25 -11.18
N ALA A 256 -3.25 -11.80 -10.05
CA ALA A 256 -3.98 -11.73 -8.78
C ALA A 256 -3.13 -11.04 -7.74
N ASN A 257 -3.75 -10.19 -6.93
CA ASN A 257 -3.15 -9.76 -5.67
C ASN A 257 -3.17 -10.98 -4.73
N ILE A 258 -1.96 -11.39 -4.35
CA ILE A 258 -1.71 -12.57 -3.52
C ILE A 258 -1.18 -12.19 -2.13
N GLY A 259 -0.89 -10.92 -1.89
CA GLY A 259 -0.35 -10.44 -0.62
C GLY A 259 -0.35 -8.93 -0.51
N VAL A 260 -0.54 -8.45 0.71
CA VAL A 260 -0.39 -7.04 1.05
C VAL A 260 0.40 -6.93 2.35
N ALA A 261 1.29 -5.95 2.42
CA ALA A 261 2.04 -5.62 3.61
C ALA A 261 1.98 -4.13 3.86
N TYR A 262 1.98 -3.75 5.13
CA TYR A 262 1.99 -2.36 5.54
C TYR A 262 3.18 -2.08 6.47
N SER A 263 3.59 -0.82 6.49
CA SER A 263 4.51 -0.24 7.47
C SER A 263 3.90 1.08 7.96
N TYR A 264 4.71 2.02 8.46
CA TYR A 264 4.21 3.29 9.00
C TYR A 264 3.49 4.13 7.95
N ASP A 265 4.24 4.61 6.96
CA ASP A 265 3.80 5.56 5.95
C ASP A 265 3.63 4.90 4.58
N LEU A 266 4.15 3.67 4.44
CA LEU A 266 4.11 2.88 3.20
C LEU A 266 3.21 1.66 3.32
N GLY A 267 2.70 1.24 2.16
CA GLY A 267 2.15 -0.08 1.93
C GLY A 267 2.79 -0.70 0.69
N ALA A 268 2.68 -2.02 0.57
CA ALA A 268 3.11 -2.78 -0.58
C ALA A 268 2.06 -3.84 -0.96
N VAL A 269 1.77 -3.97 -2.25
CA VAL A 269 0.91 -5.02 -2.80
C VAL A 269 1.74 -5.93 -3.69
N LEU A 270 1.57 -7.24 -3.50
CA LEU A 270 2.21 -8.29 -4.25
C LEU A 270 1.22 -8.88 -5.26
N TYR A 271 1.58 -8.81 -6.54
CA TYR A 271 0.86 -9.41 -7.65
C TYR A 271 1.62 -10.60 -8.17
N ARG A 272 0.94 -11.72 -8.39
CA ARG A 272 1.48 -12.80 -9.22
C ARG A 272 1.26 -12.44 -10.68
N LEU A 273 2.30 -12.49 -11.50
CA LEU A 273 2.14 -12.37 -12.94
C LEU A 273 1.41 -13.60 -13.48
N ALA A 274 0.54 -13.40 -14.46
CA ALA A 274 0.01 -14.53 -15.22
C ALA A 274 1.19 -15.17 -15.96
N GLU A 275 1.53 -16.40 -15.61
CA GLU A 275 2.46 -17.21 -16.39
C GLU A 275 1.65 -17.94 -17.45
N ASN A 276 2.08 -17.88 -18.71
CA ASN A 276 1.56 -18.77 -19.74
C ASN A 276 2.62 -19.77 -20.15
N ALA A 277 2.21 -21.02 -20.40
CA ALA A 277 3.09 -22.09 -20.83
C ALA A 277 3.81 -21.79 -22.17
N SER A 278 3.30 -20.81 -22.92
CA SER A 278 3.73 -20.42 -24.27
C SER A 278 4.91 -19.44 -24.32
N GLY A 279 5.32 -18.83 -23.20
CA GLY A 279 6.39 -17.84 -23.17
C GLY A 279 6.05 -16.58 -22.35
N ALA A 280 6.89 -15.55 -22.47
CA ALA A 280 6.73 -14.28 -21.76
C ALA A 280 5.57 -13.45 -22.35
N LEU A 281 4.74 -12.89 -21.47
CA LEU A 281 3.69 -11.94 -21.87
C LEU A 281 4.30 -10.63 -22.40
N LEU A 282 3.62 -10.00 -23.35
CA LEU A 282 3.99 -8.73 -23.96
C LEU A 282 3.03 -7.62 -23.51
N GLU A 283 3.54 -6.42 -23.21
CA GLU A 283 2.70 -5.23 -23.03
C GLU A 283 1.87 -4.96 -24.31
N PHE A 284 0.60 -4.64 -24.15
CA PHE A 284 -0.30 -4.36 -25.28
C PHE A 284 0.19 -3.21 -26.16
N ASP A 285 0.86 -2.18 -25.62
CA ASP A 285 1.47 -1.11 -26.44
C ASP A 285 2.44 -1.70 -27.49
N ARG A 286 3.31 -2.62 -27.07
CA ARG A 286 4.26 -3.29 -27.97
C ARG A 286 3.55 -4.24 -28.93
N PHE A 287 2.49 -4.92 -28.45
CA PHE A 287 1.67 -5.77 -29.32
C PHE A 287 1.01 -4.93 -30.42
N TYR A 288 0.43 -3.79 -30.07
CA TYR A 288 -0.21 -2.84 -30.96
C TYR A 288 0.75 -2.32 -32.03
N GLU A 289 1.99 -1.99 -31.64
CA GLU A 289 3.03 -1.52 -32.59
C GLU A 289 3.48 -2.61 -33.59
N GLN A 290 3.36 -3.89 -33.22
CA GLN A 290 3.92 -5.02 -33.99
C GLN A 290 2.88 -5.79 -34.80
N ARG A 291 1.59 -5.57 -34.56
CA ARG A 291 0.49 -6.37 -35.14
C ARG A 291 -0.44 -5.52 -35.98
N ASP A 292 -1.19 -6.18 -36.86
CA ASP A 292 -2.19 -5.49 -37.68
C ASP A 292 -3.46 -5.13 -36.87
N SER A 293 -4.32 -4.32 -37.49
CA SER A 293 -5.57 -3.85 -36.88
C SER A 293 -6.53 -4.98 -36.52
N ASN A 294 -6.52 -6.10 -37.26
CA ASN A 294 -7.44 -7.21 -37.00
C ASN A 294 -7.00 -7.98 -35.76
N ALA A 295 -5.71 -8.30 -35.65
CA ALA A 295 -5.14 -8.95 -34.47
C ALA A 295 -5.30 -8.07 -33.22
N THR A 296 -5.10 -6.76 -33.37
CA THR A 296 -5.33 -5.77 -32.31
C THR A 296 -6.79 -5.75 -31.85
N ALA A 297 -7.73 -5.66 -32.78
CA ALA A 297 -9.16 -5.64 -32.47
C ALA A 297 -9.60 -6.92 -31.76
N ALA A 298 -9.15 -8.09 -32.25
CA ALA A 298 -9.43 -9.37 -31.64
C ALA A 298 -8.86 -9.48 -30.21
N CYS A 299 -7.65 -8.95 -29.97
CA CYS A 299 -7.07 -8.90 -28.63
C CYS A 299 -7.91 -8.04 -27.66
N ILE A 300 -8.32 -6.84 -28.09
CA ILE A 300 -9.18 -5.97 -27.29
C ILE A 300 -10.54 -6.67 -27.02
N GLU A 301 -11.14 -7.26 -28.05
CA GLU A 301 -12.41 -7.96 -27.92
C GLU A 301 -12.31 -9.12 -26.92
N SER A 302 -11.22 -9.89 -26.94
CA SER A 302 -10.96 -10.95 -25.97
C SER A 302 -10.85 -10.43 -24.53
N VAL A 303 -10.21 -9.27 -24.32
CA VAL A 303 -10.12 -8.64 -22.99
C VAL A 303 -11.51 -8.35 -22.44
N PHE A 304 -12.40 -7.74 -23.22
CA PHE A 304 -13.73 -7.38 -22.74
C PHE A 304 -14.70 -8.58 -22.69
N ARG A 305 -14.63 -9.51 -23.65
CA ARG A 305 -15.53 -10.66 -23.76
C ARG A 305 -15.12 -11.87 -22.93
N SER A 306 -13.86 -11.97 -22.54
CA SER A 306 -13.35 -13.09 -21.75
C SER A 306 -12.85 -12.60 -20.40
N THR A 307 -11.85 -11.73 -20.36
CA THR A 307 -11.17 -11.34 -19.11
C THR A 307 -12.09 -10.52 -18.20
N CYS A 308 -12.71 -9.47 -18.73
CA CYS A 308 -13.55 -8.54 -17.98
C CYS A 308 -15.03 -8.95 -17.96
N ARG A 309 -15.39 -10.06 -18.62
CA ARG A 309 -16.79 -10.42 -18.86
C ARG A 309 -17.60 -10.53 -17.57
N ALA A 310 -17.03 -11.14 -16.53
CA ALA A 310 -17.70 -11.32 -15.25
C ALA A 310 -18.18 -9.99 -14.65
N TRP A 311 -17.39 -8.91 -14.80
CA TRP A 311 -17.76 -7.58 -14.34
C TRP A 311 -18.96 -7.00 -15.10
N TYR A 312 -19.00 -7.16 -16.42
CA TYR A 312 -20.10 -6.65 -17.25
C TYR A 312 -21.37 -7.51 -17.15
N ASP A 313 -21.21 -8.82 -16.89
CA ASP A 313 -22.32 -9.72 -16.62
C ASP A 313 -22.94 -9.43 -15.25
N ALA A 314 -22.13 -9.05 -14.26
CA ALA A 314 -22.55 -8.63 -12.91
C ALA A 314 -23.08 -7.17 -12.84
N LYS A 315 -23.49 -6.59 -13.96
CA LYS A 315 -24.12 -5.27 -14.01
C LYS A 315 -25.38 -5.22 -13.13
N GLY A 316 -25.58 -4.07 -12.47
CA GLY A 316 -26.77 -3.81 -11.67
C GLY A 316 -28.05 -3.77 -12.50
N GLU A 317 -29.17 -3.52 -11.85
CA GLU A 317 -30.45 -3.34 -12.55
C GLU A 317 -30.40 -2.13 -13.48
N GLN A 318 -31.18 -2.21 -14.56
CA GLN A 318 -31.28 -1.11 -15.50
C GLN A 318 -32.00 0.06 -14.84
N THR A 319 -31.34 1.21 -14.75
CA THR A 319 -31.89 2.41 -14.11
C THR A 319 -31.88 3.60 -15.06
N PHE A 320 -32.82 4.53 -14.86
CA PHE A 320 -32.77 5.82 -15.55
C PHE A 320 -31.82 6.75 -14.79
N VAL A 321 -30.79 7.23 -15.48
CA VAL A 321 -29.82 8.17 -14.90
C VAL A 321 -29.68 9.39 -15.79
N ASP A 322 -29.28 10.50 -15.16
CA ASP A 322 -28.72 11.64 -15.87
C ASP A 322 -27.28 11.32 -16.23
N LEU A 323 -27.03 10.94 -17.49
CA LEU A 323 -25.74 10.40 -17.91
C LEU A 323 -24.59 11.42 -17.76
N PRO A 324 -24.73 12.69 -18.19
CA PRO A 324 -23.73 13.73 -17.95
C PRO A 324 -23.39 13.88 -16.48
N LYS A 325 -24.41 13.95 -15.62
CA LYS A 325 -24.18 14.05 -14.18
C LYS A 325 -23.34 12.87 -13.66
N ARG A 326 -23.65 11.64 -14.08
CA ARG A 326 -22.89 10.45 -13.67
C ARG A 326 -21.41 10.53 -14.07
N TYR A 327 -21.11 10.95 -15.30
CA TYR A 327 -19.73 11.13 -15.73
C TYR A 327 -19.03 12.30 -15.04
N PHE A 328 -19.73 13.41 -14.81
CA PHE A 328 -19.21 14.55 -14.06
C PHE A 328 -18.84 14.16 -12.64
N ASP A 329 -19.72 13.44 -11.95
CA ASP A 329 -19.47 12.92 -10.61
C ASP A 329 -18.29 11.93 -10.60
N ALA A 330 -18.28 10.96 -11.54
CA ALA A 330 -17.28 9.89 -11.59
C ALA A 330 -15.87 10.37 -11.98
N LEU A 331 -15.78 11.31 -12.92
CA LEU A 331 -14.51 11.82 -13.45
C LEU A 331 -14.11 13.17 -12.84
N ASN A 332 -14.87 13.67 -11.87
CA ASN A 332 -14.69 15.00 -11.28
C ASN A 332 -14.61 16.08 -12.37
N LEU A 333 -15.56 16.06 -13.30
CA LEU A 333 -15.66 17.02 -14.41
C LEU A 333 -16.79 18.02 -14.16
N SER A 334 -16.73 19.15 -14.85
CA SER A 334 -17.83 20.11 -14.97
C SER A 334 -17.84 20.70 -16.38
N LEU A 335 -18.94 21.33 -16.80
CA LEU A 335 -18.98 22.03 -18.08
C LEU A 335 -17.89 23.12 -18.15
N ASP A 336 -17.66 23.85 -17.07
CA ASP A 336 -16.61 24.87 -16.99
C ASP A 336 -15.22 24.25 -17.17
N ARG A 337 -14.92 23.13 -16.48
CA ARG A 337 -13.63 22.43 -16.64
C ARG A 337 -13.43 21.91 -18.07
N LEU A 338 -14.50 21.45 -18.72
CA LEU A 338 -14.43 21.02 -20.12
C LEU A 338 -14.22 22.20 -21.07
N ALA A 339 -14.87 23.35 -20.81
CA ALA A 339 -14.69 24.56 -21.59
C ALA A 339 -13.26 25.12 -21.45
N ASP A 340 -12.73 25.16 -20.22
CA ASP A 340 -11.35 25.58 -19.94
C ASP A 340 -10.35 24.66 -20.65
N ALA A 341 -10.55 23.34 -20.57
CA ALA A 341 -9.70 22.38 -21.28
C ALA A 341 -9.79 22.55 -22.80
N ALA A 342 -10.98 22.76 -23.36
CA ALA A 342 -11.17 23.00 -24.78
C ALA A 342 -10.51 24.30 -25.26
N ALA A 343 -10.67 25.40 -24.51
CA ALA A 343 -10.03 26.68 -24.78
C ALA A 343 -8.50 26.60 -24.74
N SER A 344 -7.94 25.73 -23.89
CA SER A 344 -6.49 25.48 -23.85
C SER A 344 -5.95 24.77 -25.09
N LEU A 345 -6.79 23.97 -25.77
CA LEU A 345 -6.44 23.20 -26.96
C LEU A 345 -6.77 23.95 -28.26
N LEU A 346 -7.79 24.82 -28.23
CA LEU A 346 -8.32 25.54 -29.38
C LEU A 346 -8.33 27.05 -29.07
N PRO A 347 -7.37 27.83 -29.59
CA PRO A 347 -7.24 29.26 -29.28
C PRO A 347 -8.47 30.12 -29.62
N ASP A 348 -9.23 29.72 -30.65
CA ASP A 348 -10.46 30.38 -31.10
C ASP A 348 -11.73 29.65 -30.61
N PHE A 349 -11.63 28.96 -29.46
CA PHE A 349 -12.77 28.23 -28.90
C PHE A 349 -13.90 29.20 -28.52
N ASP A 350 -15.04 29.01 -29.18
CA ASP A 350 -16.30 29.67 -28.84
C ASP A 350 -17.26 28.63 -28.24
N LEU A 351 -17.58 28.80 -26.96
CA LEU A 351 -18.51 27.95 -26.22
C LEU A 351 -19.90 27.95 -26.87
N ASP A 352 -20.30 29.07 -27.47
CA ASP A 352 -21.57 29.25 -28.14
C ASP A 352 -21.52 28.83 -29.62
N ALA A 353 -20.40 28.37 -30.16
CA ALA A 353 -20.37 27.83 -31.52
C ALA A 353 -21.09 26.47 -31.60
N SER A 354 -21.83 26.21 -32.68
CA SER A 354 -22.46 24.90 -32.91
C SER A 354 -21.47 23.82 -33.32
N THR A 355 -20.29 24.20 -33.81
CA THR A 355 -19.24 23.29 -34.28
C THR A 355 -17.87 23.77 -33.81
N LEU A 356 -16.92 22.84 -33.69
CA LEU A 356 -15.53 23.11 -33.41
C LEU A 356 -14.68 22.75 -34.62
N THR A 357 -13.70 23.59 -34.93
CA THR A 357 -12.73 23.34 -36.00
C THR A 357 -11.38 23.02 -35.36
N PHE A 358 -10.83 21.85 -35.66
CA PHE A 358 -9.51 21.45 -35.19
C PHE A 358 -8.39 21.94 -36.11
N PRO A 359 -7.16 22.12 -35.58
CA PRO A 359 -5.97 22.27 -36.40
C PRO A 359 -5.86 21.09 -37.38
N GLY A 360 -5.91 21.36 -38.69
CA GLY A 360 -5.99 20.33 -39.74
C GLY A 360 -7.33 20.30 -40.50
N GLY A 361 -8.29 21.15 -40.13
CA GLY A 361 -9.52 21.38 -40.91
C GLY A 361 -10.67 20.43 -40.63
N GLY A 362 -10.52 19.51 -39.67
CA GLY A 362 -11.61 18.67 -39.20
C GLY A 362 -12.65 19.50 -38.44
N VAL A 363 -13.92 19.39 -38.85
CA VAL A 363 -15.05 20.06 -38.18
C VAL A 363 -15.90 19.02 -37.48
N ILE A 364 -16.17 19.22 -36.20
CA ILE A 364 -17.09 18.38 -35.41
C ILE A 364 -18.17 19.23 -34.77
N LEU A 365 -19.27 18.59 -34.36
CA LEU A 365 -20.27 19.19 -33.47
C LEU A 365 -19.60 19.64 -32.16
N ASN A 366 -19.92 20.84 -31.65
CA ASN A 366 -19.44 21.28 -30.34
C ASN A 366 -20.11 20.45 -29.23
N PRO A 367 -19.39 19.51 -28.57
CA PRO A 367 -20.01 18.61 -27.62
C PRO A 367 -20.47 19.33 -26.35
N ILE A 368 -19.78 20.39 -25.94
CA ILE A 368 -20.10 21.14 -24.71
C ILE A 368 -21.41 21.90 -24.90
N ARG A 369 -21.53 22.64 -26.02
CA ARG A 369 -22.78 23.33 -26.38
C ARG A 369 -23.94 22.35 -26.54
N TRP A 370 -23.69 21.23 -27.23
CA TRP A 370 -24.72 20.22 -27.45
C TRP A 370 -25.23 19.63 -26.14
N LEU A 371 -24.34 19.27 -25.21
CA LEU A 371 -24.70 18.77 -23.87
C LEU A 371 -25.55 19.79 -23.10
N ALA A 372 -25.19 21.08 -23.15
CA ALA A 372 -25.95 22.13 -22.48
C ALA A 372 -27.38 22.27 -23.02
N GLN A 373 -27.57 22.10 -24.33
CA GLN A 373 -28.89 22.23 -24.98
C GLN A 373 -29.77 20.97 -24.88
N HIS A 374 -29.17 19.80 -24.63
CA HIS A 374 -29.87 18.51 -24.71
C HIS A 374 -29.89 17.74 -23.37
N GLN A 375 -29.78 18.43 -22.23
CA GLN A 375 -29.74 17.80 -20.89
C GLN A 375 -30.88 16.81 -20.65
N THR A 376 -32.10 17.12 -21.11
CA THR A 376 -33.27 16.25 -20.94
C THR A 376 -33.22 14.98 -21.80
N ALA A 377 -32.57 15.04 -22.97
CA ALA A 377 -32.38 13.88 -23.85
C ALA A 377 -31.35 12.87 -23.30
N LEU A 378 -30.62 13.27 -22.27
CA LEU A 378 -29.53 12.50 -21.68
C LEU A 378 -29.94 11.76 -20.40
N ARG A 379 -31.24 11.79 -20.08
CA ARG A 379 -31.86 10.86 -19.15
C ARG A 379 -32.19 9.56 -19.86
N VAL A 380 -31.27 8.61 -19.77
CA VAL A 380 -31.33 7.35 -20.50
C VAL A 380 -31.33 6.17 -19.53
N ARG A 381 -31.86 5.04 -19.99
CA ARG A 381 -31.74 3.77 -19.27
C ARG A 381 -30.34 3.21 -19.47
N VAL A 382 -29.61 3.01 -18.38
CA VAL A 382 -28.27 2.43 -18.42
C VAL A 382 -28.19 1.24 -17.48
N PHE A 383 -27.16 0.44 -17.72
CA PHE A 383 -26.64 -0.48 -16.73
C PHE A 383 -25.41 0.15 -16.08
N GLU A 384 -25.29 0.02 -14.77
CA GLU A 384 -24.08 0.42 -14.04
C GLU A 384 -23.35 -0.85 -13.60
N CYS A 385 -22.03 -0.87 -13.81
CA CYS A 385 -21.17 -1.97 -13.37
C CYS A 385 -19.83 -1.41 -12.95
N THR A 386 -19.15 -2.14 -12.06
CA THR A 386 -17.74 -1.85 -11.76
C THR A 386 -16.88 -2.25 -12.96
N THR A 387 -15.94 -1.40 -13.34
CA THR A 387 -14.98 -1.68 -14.42
C THR A 387 -13.57 -1.54 -13.91
N HIS A 388 -12.61 -2.10 -14.65
CA HIS A 388 -11.20 -1.80 -14.42
C HIS A 388 -10.92 -0.33 -14.75
N GLY A 389 -10.39 0.42 -13.79
CA GLY A 389 -10.21 1.88 -13.89
C GLY A 389 -8.97 2.34 -14.65
N ASP A 390 -8.02 1.43 -14.93
CA ASP A 390 -6.71 1.78 -15.50
C ASP A 390 -6.25 0.78 -16.58
N LEU A 391 -7.08 0.60 -17.62
CA LEU A 391 -6.77 -0.23 -18.80
C LEU A 391 -5.96 0.58 -19.82
N THR A 392 -4.67 0.78 -19.55
CA THR A 392 -3.72 1.32 -20.52
C THR A 392 -2.98 0.17 -21.21
N GLY A 393 -2.40 0.41 -22.39
CA GLY A 393 -1.67 -0.64 -23.10
C GLY A 393 -0.41 -1.13 -22.38
N ARG A 394 0.06 -0.41 -21.35
CA ARG A 394 1.14 -0.86 -20.46
C ARG A 394 0.67 -1.73 -19.29
N ASN A 395 -0.61 -1.59 -18.91
CA ASN A 395 -1.22 -2.40 -17.85
C ASN A 395 -1.93 -3.65 -18.39
N MET A 396 -1.99 -3.80 -19.71
CA MET A 396 -2.55 -4.95 -20.38
C MET A 396 -1.42 -5.85 -20.87
N MET A 397 -1.40 -7.08 -20.40
CA MET A 397 -0.44 -8.10 -20.80
C MET A 397 -1.10 -9.07 -21.77
N VAL A 398 -0.45 -9.30 -22.91
CA VAL A 398 -0.94 -10.13 -24.02
C VAL A 398 -0.01 -11.33 -24.18
N ASP A 399 -0.57 -12.52 -24.33
CA ASP A 399 0.21 -13.66 -24.83
C ASP A 399 0.33 -13.54 -26.35
N PRO A 400 1.54 -13.28 -26.92
CA PRO A 400 1.72 -13.15 -28.36
C PRO A 400 1.52 -14.47 -29.13
N HIS A 401 1.46 -15.60 -28.42
CA HIS A 401 1.30 -16.94 -28.97
C HIS A 401 -0.08 -17.56 -28.71
N ALA A 402 -0.93 -16.89 -27.93
CA ALA A 402 -2.31 -17.31 -27.78
C ALA A 402 -3.00 -17.23 -29.16
N SER A 403 -3.44 -18.38 -29.67
CA SER A 403 -4.30 -18.44 -30.84
C SER A 403 -5.55 -17.62 -30.54
N LEU A 404 -5.75 -16.51 -31.26
CA LEU A 404 -6.94 -15.64 -31.19
C LEU A 404 -8.21 -16.34 -31.73
N GLU A 405 -8.24 -17.67 -31.75
CA GLU A 405 -9.41 -18.46 -32.08
C GLU A 405 -10.25 -18.65 -30.81
N ALA A 406 -11.15 -17.70 -30.56
CA ALA A 406 -12.27 -17.83 -29.64
C ALA A 406 -13.49 -17.08 -30.19
#